data_AF-A0A5B0CQH2-F1
#
_entry.id   AF-A0A5B0CQH2-F1
#
_cell.length_a   1.000
_cell.length_b   1.000
_cell.length_c   1.000
_cell.angle_alpha   90.00
_cell.angle_beta   90.00
_cell.angle_gamma   90.00
#
_symmetry.space_group_name_H-M   'P 1'
#
loop_
_entity.id
_entity.type
_entity.pdbx_description
1 polymer ?
#
loop_
_entity_poly.entity_id
_entity_poly.type
_entity_poly.pdbx_seq_one_letter_code
_entity_poly.pdbx_strand_id
1 'polypeptide(L)'
;MNYYCLTRGRKENILLCIIGPLIAVLIVSTISSVIYKDVEKKDKGFVLNFHRLTYRRRLIRGLWGIPLVTLMYLALYWFSDLTSNEYGTLGIIFLFMILLDVTYNYVKWKKMRRKYELCEGMYLN
;
A
#
# COMPACT_ATOMS: atom_id res chain seq x y z
N MET A 1 32.78 14.35 -24.90
CA MET A 1 32.20 13.21 -24.15
C MET A 1 30.77 13.59 -23.78
N ASN A 2 29.78 12.91 -24.37
CA ASN A 2 28.39 13.34 -24.44
C ASN A 2 27.69 13.32 -23.06
N TYR A 3 27.26 14.48 -22.57
CA TYR A 3 26.47 14.66 -21.34
C TYR A 3 25.15 13.86 -21.36
N TYR A 4 24.64 13.54 -22.54
CA TYR A 4 23.48 12.66 -22.71
C TYR A 4 23.74 11.20 -22.30
N CYS A 5 24.99 10.72 -22.38
CA CYS A 5 25.34 9.35 -22.00
C CYS A 5 25.45 9.20 -20.47
N LEU A 6 26.01 10.21 -19.80
CA LEU A 6 26.09 10.27 -18.33
C LEU A 6 24.72 10.47 -17.66
N THR A 7 23.83 11.29 -18.23
CA THR A 7 22.47 11.49 -17.69
C THR A 7 21.57 10.28 -17.94
N ARG A 8 21.70 9.61 -19.09
CA ARG A 8 20.98 8.35 -19.36
C ARG A 8 21.39 7.22 -18.43
N GLY A 9 22.69 7.02 -18.21
CA GLY A 9 23.19 6.03 -17.25
C GLY A 9 22.82 6.36 -15.80
N ARG A 10 22.75 7.64 -15.41
CA ARG A 10 22.27 8.04 -14.07
C ARG A 10 20.78 7.74 -13.86
N LYS A 11 19.93 7.98 -14.86
CA LYS A 11 18.48 7.70 -14.80
C LYS A 11 18.17 6.21 -14.65
N GLU A 12 18.89 5.35 -15.38
CA GLU A 12 18.72 3.89 -15.30
C GLU A 12 19.05 3.35 -13.90
N ASN A 13 20.08 3.89 -13.25
CA ASN A 13 20.44 3.52 -11.88
C ASN A 13 19.39 4.00 -10.84
N ILE A 14 18.86 5.21 -10.98
CA ILE A 14 17.81 5.73 -10.08
C ILE A 14 16.51 4.93 -10.21
N LEU A 15 16.11 4.57 -11.44
CA LEU A 15 14.94 3.71 -11.67
C LEU A 15 15.11 2.33 -11.02
N LEU A 16 16.29 1.71 -11.15
CA LEU A 16 16.61 0.45 -10.47
C LEU A 16 16.53 0.57 -8.93
N CYS A 17 17.02 1.68 -8.36
CA CYS A 17 16.92 1.96 -6.92
C CYS A 17 15.48 2.13 -6.42
N ILE A 18 14.53 2.53 -7.28
CA ILE A 18 13.11 2.68 -6.91
C ILE A 18 12.34 1.36 -7.13
N ILE A 19 12.62 0.66 -8.24
CA ILE A 19 11.96 -0.60 -8.61
C ILE A 19 12.28 -1.72 -7.61
N GLY A 20 13.54 -1.82 -7.15
CA GLY A 20 13.97 -2.85 -6.19
C GLY A 20 13.17 -2.87 -4.88
N PRO A 21 13.10 -1.74 -4.14
CA PRO A 21 12.29 -1.63 -2.93
C PRO A 21 10.80 -1.87 -3.17
N LEU A 22 10.25 -1.40 -4.31
CA LEU A 22 8.85 -1.64 -4.68
C LEU A 22 8.55 -3.14 -4.81
N ILE A 23 9.42 -3.88 -5.52
CA ILE A 23 9.28 -5.34 -5.67
C ILE A 23 9.41 -6.03 -4.31
N ALA A 24 10.37 -5.64 -3.49
CA ALA A 24 10.56 -6.22 -2.15
C ALA A 24 9.30 -6.03 -1.27
N VAL A 25 8.69 -4.83 -1.30
CA VAL A 25 7.44 -4.54 -0.57
C VAL A 25 6.29 -5.43 -1.07
N LEU A 26 6.16 -5.65 -2.38
CA LEU A 26 5.13 -6.53 -2.94
C LEU A 26 5.33 -7.99 -2.49
N ILE A 27 6.56 -8.49 -2.49
CA ILE A 27 6.89 -9.84 -2.02
C ILE A 27 6.55 -10.00 -0.53
N VAL A 28 7.00 -9.08 0.32
CA VAL A 28 6.71 -9.13 1.76
C VAL A 28 5.21 -9.03 2.03
N SER A 29 4.49 -8.19 1.29
CA SER A 29 3.05 -8.01 1.39
C SER A 29 2.28 -9.29 1.04
N THR A 30 2.67 -9.97 -0.04
CA THR A 30 2.03 -11.24 -0.46
C THR A 30 2.28 -12.35 0.54
N ILE A 31 3.53 -12.54 0.99
CA ILE A 31 3.89 -13.53 2.01
C ILE A 31 3.10 -13.26 3.30
N SER A 32 3.06 -12.01 3.75
CA SER A 32 2.31 -11.63 4.95
C SER A 32 0.79 -11.82 4.78
N SER A 33 0.25 -11.64 3.57
CA SER A 33 -1.16 -11.90 3.29
C SER A 33 -1.52 -13.38 3.41
N VAL A 34 -0.59 -14.28 3.10
CA VAL A 34 -0.79 -15.72 3.20
C VAL A 34 -0.65 -16.20 4.65
N ILE A 35 0.43 -15.81 5.33
CA ILE A 35 0.73 -16.27 6.70
C ILE A 35 -0.36 -15.85 7.70
N TYR A 36 -0.89 -14.63 7.56
CA TYR A 36 -1.84 -14.07 8.53
C TYR A 36 -3.30 -14.18 8.07
N LYS A 37 -3.60 -15.05 7.10
CA LYS A 37 -4.97 -15.26 6.62
C LYS A 37 -5.87 -15.88 7.68
N ASP A 38 -5.34 -16.83 8.44
CA ASP A 38 -6.09 -17.63 9.43
C ASP A 38 -5.78 -17.24 10.89
N VAL A 39 -5.01 -16.16 11.08
CA VAL A 39 -4.68 -15.64 12.40
C VAL A 39 -5.79 -14.71 12.88
N GLU A 40 -6.20 -14.88 14.14
CA GLU A 40 -7.19 -14.01 14.78
C GLU A 40 -6.74 -12.53 14.73
N LYS A 41 -7.64 -11.67 14.26
CA LYS A 41 -7.35 -10.26 14.04
C LYS A 41 -7.41 -9.51 15.35
N LYS A 42 -6.30 -8.87 15.72
CA LYS A 42 -6.28 -7.99 16.88
C LYS A 42 -6.91 -6.66 16.52
N ASP A 43 -7.94 -6.32 17.27
CA ASP A 43 -8.44 -4.95 17.31
C ASP A 43 -7.57 -4.15 18.29
N LYS A 44 -7.57 -4.43 19.59
CA LYS A 44 -6.91 -3.57 20.61
C LYS A 44 -5.38 -3.77 20.73
N GLY A 45 -4.67 -2.69 21.07
CA GLY A 45 -3.22 -2.69 21.34
C GLY A 45 -2.35 -2.17 20.18
N PHE A 46 -1.06 -1.96 20.45
CA PHE A 46 -0.08 -1.60 19.43
C PHE A 46 0.30 -2.84 18.62
N VAL A 47 -0.02 -2.82 17.32
CA VAL A 47 0.32 -3.89 16.39
C VAL A 47 1.02 -3.26 15.19
N LEU A 48 2.31 -3.58 15.04
CA LEU A 48 3.16 -3.16 13.92
C LEU A 48 2.80 -3.89 12.63
N ASN A 49 2.52 -5.19 12.71
CA ASN A 49 2.28 -5.98 11.51
C ASN A 49 0.88 -5.75 10.93
N PHE A 50 0.84 -5.13 9.74
CA PHE A 50 -0.37 -4.74 9.03
C PHE A 50 -1.38 -5.87 8.83
N HIS A 51 -0.93 -7.13 8.71
CA HIS A 51 -1.80 -8.29 8.42
C HIS A 51 -2.50 -8.88 9.64
N ARG A 52 -2.01 -8.58 10.86
CA ARG A 52 -2.67 -8.97 12.11
C ARG A 52 -3.79 -8.01 12.55
N LEU A 53 -3.95 -6.87 11.88
CA LEU A 53 -4.97 -5.89 12.23
C LEU A 53 -6.36 -6.27 11.69
N THR A 54 -7.39 -5.85 12.44
CA THR A 54 -8.76 -5.81 11.95
C THR A 54 -8.87 -4.94 10.70
N TYR A 55 -9.69 -5.36 9.72
CA TYR A 55 -9.89 -4.64 8.47
C TYR A 55 -10.30 -3.16 8.68
N ARG A 56 -11.02 -2.86 9.76
CA ARG A 56 -11.40 -1.48 10.13
C ARG A 56 -10.20 -0.57 10.42
N ARG A 57 -9.28 -1.02 11.28
CA ARG A 57 -8.08 -0.23 11.63
C ARG A 57 -7.12 -0.13 10.46
N ARG A 58 -7.05 -1.18 9.66
CA ARG A 58 -6.29 -1.20 8.42
C ARG A 58 -6.76 -0.11 7.45
N LEU A 59 -8.07 0.07 7.29
CA LEU A 59 -8.65 1.16 6.49
C LEU A 59 -8.24 2.54 6.99
N ILE A 60 -8.43 2.80 8.29
CA ILE A 60 -8.04 4.07 8.91
C ILE A 60 -6.55 4.33 8.71
N ARG A 61 -5.71 3.32 8.94
CA ARG A 61 -4.26 3.43 8.75
C ARG A 61 -3.86 3.63 7.28
N GLY A 62 -4.59 3.03 6.33
CA GLY A 62 -4.42 3.28 4.89
C GLY A 62 -4.70 4.74 4.52
N LEU A 63 -5.75 5.35 5.10
CA LEU A 63 -6.04 6.77 4.94
C LEU A 63 -4.94 7.67 5.53
N TRP A 64 -4.45 7.35 6.74
CA TRP A 64 -3.29 8.05 7.33
C TRP A 64 -1.98 7.81 6.56
N GLY A 65 -1.93 6.79 5.71
CA GLY A 65 -0.82 6.56 4.79
C GLY A 65 -0.79 7.54 3.62
N ILE A 66 -1.89 8.21 3.29
CA ILE A 66 -1.96 9.16 2.17
C ILE A 66 -0.97 10.32 2.36
N PRO A 67 -0.94 11.05 3.50
CA PRO A 67 0.08 12.07 3.75
C PRO A 67 1.52 11.57 3.60
N LEU A 68 1.80 10.34 4.03
CA LEU A 68 3.13 9.74 3.94
C LEU A 68 3.52 9.47 2.49
N VAL A 69 2.61 8.90 1.69
CA VAL A 69 2.83 8.66 0.26
C VAL A 69 3.00 9.98 -0.50
N THR A 70 2.23 11.01 -0.16
CA THR A 70 2.38 12.35 -0.74
C THR A 70 3.75 12.96 -0.42
N LEU A 71 4.22 12.85 0.82
CA LEU A 71 5.57 13.28 1.21
C LEU A 71 6.66 12.54 0.44
N MET A 72 6.51 11.23 0.29
CA MET A 72 7.45 10.40 -0.47
C MET A 72 7.47 10.79 -1.95
N TYR A 73 6.30 11.05 -2.55
CA TYR A 73 6.20 11.55 -3.92
C TYR A 73 6.87 12.92 -4.09
N LEU A 74 6.71 13.82 -3.12
CA LEU A 74 7.36 15.13 -3.13
C LEU A 74 8.89 15.02 -3.00
N ALA A 75 9.38 14.11 -2.16
CA ALA A 75 10.80 13.81 -2.06
C ALA A 75 11.34 13.25 -3.39
N LEU A 76 10.62 12.32 -4.03
CA LEU A 76 10.99 11.82 -5.34
C LEU A 76 11.07 12.94 -6.38
N TYR A 77 10.11 13.86 -6.37
CA TYR A 77 10.11 15.03 -7.25
C TYR A 77 11.35 15.92 -7.08
N TRP A 78 11.81 16.12 -5.84
CA TRP A 78 12.97 16.97 -5.54
C TRP A 78 14.30 16.28 -5.86
N PHE A 79 14.42 14.99 -5.58
CA PHE A 79 15.68 14.25 -5.68
C PHE A 79 15.88 13.52 -7.01
N SER A 80 14.84 13.40 -7.85
CA SER A 80 14.91 12.61 -9.10
C SER A 80 14.77 13.50 -10.34
N ASP A 81 15.56 13.23 -11.36
CA ASP A 81 15.48 13.89 -12.67
C ASP A 81 14.57 13.11 -13.66
N LEU A 82 13.36 12.75 -13.21
CA LEU A 82 12.36 12.13 -14.06
C LEU A 82 11.68 13.18 -14.96
N THR A 83 11.17 12.74 -16.10
CA THR A 83 10.39 13.59 -17.00
C THR A 83 8.99 13.82 -16.45
N SER A 84 8.34 14.93 -16.83
CA SER A 84 6.98 15.26 -16.39
C SER A 84 5.96 14.15 -16.71
N ASN A 85 6.17 13.41 -17.81
CA ASN A 85 5.30 12.30 -18.21
C ASN A 85 5.47 11.07 -17.29
N GLU A 86 6.70 10.77 -16.87
CA GLU A 86 7.00 9.68 -15.92
C GLU A 86 6.41 9.99 -14.54
N TYR A 87 6.53 11.23 -14.06
CA TYR A 87 5.89 11.68 -12.82
C TYR A 87 4.37 11.53 -12.86
N GLY A 88 3.73 11.97 -13.95
CA GLY A 88 2.28 11.81 -14.15
C GLY A 88 1.86 10.34 -14.12
N THR A 89 2.63 9.47 -14.78
CA THR A 89 2.38 8.02 -14.80
C THR A 89 2.50 7.40 -13.40
N LEU A 90 3.55 7.75 -12.65
CA LEU A 90 3.74 7.28 -11.27
C LEU A 90 2.62 7.75 -10.34
N GLY A 91 2.20 9.01 -10.46
CA GLY A 91 1.08 9.56 -9.68
C GLY A 91 -0.22 8.80 -9.90
N ILE A 92 -0.55 8.48 -11.16
CA ILE A 92 -1.72 7.67 -11.51
C ILE A 92 -1.63 6.27 -10.90
N ILE A 93 -0.47 5.61 -11.00
CA ILE A 93 -0.25 4.28 -10.42
C ILE A 93 -0.46 4.31 -8.89
N PHE A 94 0.12 5.28 -8.19
CA PHE A 94 -0.07 5.43 -6.74
C PHE A 94 -1.54 5.66 -6.37
N LEU A 95 -2.25 6.49 -7.14
CA LEU A 95 -3.67 6.73 -6.93
C LEU A 95 -4.49 5.42 -7.05
N PHE A 96 -4.23 4.64 -8.11
CA PHE A 96 -4.89 3.35 -8.29
C PHE A 96 -4.57 2.36 -7.17
N MET A 97 -3.31 2.28 -6.72
CA MET A 97 -2.93 1.43 -5.59
C MET A 97 -3.70 1.79 -4.31
N ILE A 98 -3.80 3.08 -3.99
CA ILE A 98 -4.54 3.55 -2.81
C ILE A 98 -6.04 3.20 -2.95
N LEU A 99 -6.63 3.47 -4.11
CA LEU A 99 -8.05 3.16 -4.36
C LEU A 99 -8.34 1.65 -4.24
N LEU A 100 -7.47 0.81 -4.80
CA LEU A 100 -7.59 -0.64 -4.71
C LEU A 100 -7.48 -1.12 -3.26
N ASP A 101 -6.49 -0.64 -2.49
CA ASP A 101 -6.30 -1.05 -1.10
C ASP A 101 -7.48 -0.59 -0.21
N VAL A 102 -7.95 0.65 -0.37
CA VAL A 102 -9.13 1.16 0.36
C VAL A 102 -10.37 0.36 0.01
N THR A 103 -10.63 0.12 -1.29
CA THR A 103 -11.82 -0.61 -1.74
C THR A 103 -11.80 -2.06 -1.25
N TYR A 104 -10.67 -2.76 -1.40
CA TYR A 104 -10.52 -4.15 -0.96
C TYR A 104 -10.78 -4.29 0.53
N ASN A 105 -10.14 -3.44 1.34
CA ASN A 105 -10.28 -3.50 2.80
C ASN A 105 -11.71 -3.11 3.23
N TYR A 106 -12.37 -2.19 2.52
CA TYR A 106 -13.74 -1.75 2.82
C TYR A 106 -14.76 -2.85 2.54
N VAL A 107 -14.70 -3.45 1.35
CA VAL A 107 -15.56 -4.57 0.96
C VAL A 107 -15.40 -5.73 1.94
N LYS A 108 -14.16 -6.06 2.31
CA LYS A 108 -13.88 -7.17 3.23
C LYS A 108 -14.37 -6.89 4.64
N TRP A 109 -14.21 -5.65 5.12
CA TRP A 109 -14.76 -5.23 6.40
C TRP A 109 -16.30 -5.31 6.43
N LYS A 110 -16.98 -4.83 5.38
CA LYS A 110 -18.44 -4.90 5.27
C LYS A 110 -18.94 -6.34 5.26
N LYS A 111 -18.26 -7.24 4.55
CA LYS A 111 -18.58 -8.67 4.52
C LYS A 111 -18.43 -9.33 5.90
N MET A 112 -17.37 -8.99 6.64
CA MET A 112 -17.17 -9.52 7.99
C MET A 112 -18.27 -9.04 8.94
N ARG A 113 -18.62 -7.74 8.92
CA ARG A 113 -19.68 -7.20 9.77
C ARG A 113 -21.02 -7.93 9.57
N ARG A 114 -21.44 -8.10 8.31
CA ARG A 114 -22.68 -8.81 7.97
C ARG A 114 -22.69 -10.25 8.50
N LYS A 115 -21.53 -10.94 8.47
CA LYS A 115 -21.41 -12.31 8.98
C LYS A 115 -21.61 -12.35 10.51
N TYR A 116 -21.06 -11.38 11.24
CA TYR A 116 -21.28 -11.28 12.69
C TYR A 116 -22.74 -11.00 13.03
N GLU A 117 -23.39 -10.06 12.33
CA GLU A 117 -24.82 -9.74 12.53
C GLU A 117 -25.73 -10.97 12.27
N LEU A 118 -25.43 -11.75 11.22
CA LEU A 118 -26.13 -13.02 10.93
C LEU A 118 -25.92 -14.08 12.01
N CYS A 119 -24.71 -14.20 12.56
CA CYS A 119 -24.45 -15.13 13.65
C CYS A 119 -25.17 -14.71 14.93
N GLU A 120 -25.10 -13.43 15.30
CA GLU A 120 -25.73 -12.89 16.51
C GLU A 120 -27.26 -13.02 16.47
N GLY A 121 -27.90 -12.77 15.33
CA GLY A 121 -29.34 -13.01 15.14
C GLY A 121 -29.76 -14.49 15.17
N MET A 122 -28.81 -15.43 15.07
CA MET A 122 -29.03 -16.88 15.16
C MET A 122 -28.89 -17.41 16.60
N TYR A 123 -28.22 -16.67 17.49
CA TYR A 123 -28.12 -17.00 18.92
C TYR A 123 -29.24 -16.39 19.76
N LEU A 124 -29.97 -15.41 19.19
CA LEU A 124 -31.06 -14.68 19.85
C LEU A 124 -32.47 -15.17 19.43
N ASN A 125 -32.56 -16.15 18.52
CA ASN A 125 -33.76 -16.92 18.19
C ASN A 125 -33.58 -18.38 18.59
#